data_AF-A0A9D1JLL1-F1
#
_entry.id   AF-A0A9D1JLL1-F1
#
_cell.length_a   1.000
_cell.length_b   1.000
_cell.length_c   1.000
_cell.angle_alpha   90.00
_cell.angle_beta   90.00
_cell.angle_gamma   90.00
#
_symmetry.space_group_name_H-M   'P 1'
#
loop_
_entity.id
_entity.type
_entity.pdbx_description
1 polymer ?
#
loop_
_entity_poly.entity_id
_entity_poly.type
_entity_poly.pdbx_seq_one_letter_code
_entity_poly.pdbx_strand_id
1 'polypeptide(L)'
;MIYYIMNENNEIIRDDFIYFEGALSMPEQNYKIVNGYNGAVFFEEYTHTEEYKQKEEQWLHNQELKDLRRQREIECFSVINRGYLWYYQLSESQLSELSAWYNAWLNVTETLEIPKKPSWLKS
;
A
#
# COMPACT_ATOMS: atom_id res chain seq x y z
N MET A 1 -23.49 -11.63 26.43
CA MET A 1 -22.68 -12.53 25.59
C MET A 1 -22.59 -11.90 24.22
N ILE A 2 -21.45 -11.97 23.57
CA ILE A 2 -21.27 -11.55 22.18
C ILE A 2 -20.98 -12.80 21.35
N TYR A 3 -21.61 -12.87 20.18
CA TYR A 3 -21.44 -13.91 19.18
C TYR A 3 -20.69 -13.34 17.99
N TYR A 4 -19.66 -14.02 17.50
CA TYR A 4 -18.81 -13.49 16.44
C TYR A 4 -18.26 -14.58 15.52
N ILE A 5 -17.87 -14.19 14.31
CA ILE A 5 -17.09 -15.01 13.38
C ILE A 5 -15.82 -14.25 13.00
N MET A 6 -14.72 -15.00 12.95
CA MET A 6 -13.46 -14.54 12.38
C MET A 6 -13.16 -15.27 11.08
N ASN A 7 -12.42 -14.63 10.18
CA ASN A 7 -11.83 -15.31 9.04
C ASN A 7 -10.46 -15.92 9.39
N GLU A 8 -9.80 -16.54 8.40
CA GLU A 8 -8.48 -17.15 8.54
C GLU A 8 -7.35 -16.18 8.91
N ASN A 9 -7.57 -14.87 8.77
CA ASN A 9 -6.62 -13.83 9.14
C ASN A 9 -6.86 -13.28 10.56
N ASN A 10 -7.77 -13.88 11.32
CA ASN A 10 -8.23 -13.41 12.64
C ASN A 10 -8.97 -12.06 12.59
N GLU A 11 -9.47 -11.67 11.42
CA GLU A 11 -10.33 -10.50 11.28
C GLU A 11 -11.75 -10.85 11.69
N ILE A 12 -12.35 -10.02 12.53
CA ILE A 12 -13.77 -10.11 12.88
C ILE A 12 -14.57 -9.62 11.68
N ILE A 13 -15.30 -10.54 11.05
CA ILE A 13 -16.12 -10.25 9.87
C ILE A 13 -17.60 -10.02 10.22
N ARG A 14 -18.02 -10.48 11.40
CA ARG A 14 -19.37 -10.29 11.93
C ARG A 14 -19.38 -10.50 13.44
N ASP A 15 -20.11 -9.64 14.13
CA ASP A 15 -20.47 -9.77 15.53
C ASP A 15 -21.91 -9.35 15.80
N ASP A 16 -22.51 -9.90 16.85
CA ASP A 16 -23.89 -9.59 17.27
C ASP A 16 -24.11 -9.98 18.75
N PHE A 17 -25.14 -9.42 19.37
CA PHE A 17 -25.63 -9.82 20.69
C PHE A 17 -26.58 -11.02 20.62
N ILE A 18 -27.10 -11.34 19.44
CA ILE A 18 -27.96 -12.49 19.18
C ILE A 18 -27.16 -13.60 18.50
N TYR A 19 -27.35 -14.85 18.94
CA TYR A 19 -26.68 -15.99 18.30
C TYR A 19 -27.04 -16.09 16.80
N PHE A 20 -26.03 -16.43 16.01
CA PHE A 20 -26.18 -16.80 14.61
C PHE A 20 -25.37 -18.06 14.29
N GLU A 21 -25.78 -18.78 13.26
CA GLU A 21 -25.19 -20.08 12.90
C GLU A 21 -23.68 -19.96 12.66
N GLY A 22 -22.92 -20.89 13.24
CA GLY A 22 -21.46 -20.93 13.13
C GLY A 22 -20.71 -19.92 14.02
N ALA A 23 -21.41 -19.11 14.80
CA ALA A 23 -20.76 -18.13 15.67
C ALA A 23 -20.02 -18.79 16.85
N LEU A 24 -18.81 -18.30 17.11
CA LEU A 24 -18.16 -18.41 18.40
C LEU A 24 -18.84 -17.47 19.39
N SER A 25 -18.59 -17.63 20.69
CA SER A 25 -19.17 -16.73 21.70
C SER A 25 -18.21 -16.45 22.83
N MET A 26 -18.33 -15.26 23.43
CA MET A 26 -17.61 -14.89 24.64
C MET A 26 -18.41 -13.90 25.51
N PRO A 27 -18.10 -13.76 26.81
CA PRO A 27 -18.65 -12.69 27.63
C PRO A 27 -18.28 -11.32 27.07
N GLU A 28 -19.22 -10.37 27.13
CA GLU A 28 -19.05 -9.01 26.60
C GLU A 28 -17.82 -8.30 27.21
N GLN A 29 -17.57 -8.50 28.51
CA GLN A 29 -16.39 -7.92 29.19
C GLN A 29 -15.04 -8.38 28.63
N ASN A 30 -15.00 -9.51 27.92
CA ASN A 30 -13.78 -10.04 27.30
C ASN A 30 -13.67 -9.66 25.82
N TYR A 31 -14.75 -9.13 25.21
CA TYR A 31 -14.82 -8.80 23.80
C TYR A 31 -14.21 -7.41 23.55
N LYS A 32 -12.88 -7.35 23.47
CA LYS A 32 -12.12 -6.12 23.22
C LYS A 32 -11.56 -6.11 21.81
N ILE A 33 -12.03 -5.16 21.00
CA ILE A 33 -11.71 -5.10 19.57
C ILE A 33 -11.15 -3.72 19.20
N VAL A 34 -10.33 -3.69 18.15
CA VAL A 34 -9.69 -2.49 17.62
C VAL A 34 -9.67 -2.52 16.10
N ASN A 35 -9.60 -1.34 15.47
CA ASN A 35 -9.36 -1.23 14.03
C ASN A 35 -7.87 -1.52 13.76
N GLY A 36 -7.61 -2.41 12.82
CA GLY A 36 -6.26 -2.80 12.42
C GLY A 36 -5.71 -2.07 11.20
N TYR A 37 -4.50 -2.46 10.82
CA TYR A 37 -3.69 -1.80 9.78
C TYR A 37 -4.35 -1.72 8.39
N ASN A 38 -5.23 -2.66 8.05
CA ASN A 38 -5.92 -2.76 6.76
C ASN A 38 -7.37 -2.25 6.81
N GLY A 39 -7.80 -1.65 7.93
CA GLY A 39 -9.18 -1.23 8.16
C GLY A 39 -10.13 -2.35 8.59
N ALA A 40 -9.65 -3.59 8.74
CA ALA A 40 -10.42 -4.65 9.37
C ALA A 40 -10.43 -4.51 10.91
N VAL A 41 -11.27 -5.30 11.56
CA VAL A 41 -11.41 -5.30 13.02
C VAL A 41 -10.74 -6.55 13.58
N PHE A 42 -9.98 -6.40 14.66
CA PHE A 42 -9.27 -7.49 15.33
C PHE A 42 -9.50 -7.45 16.83
N PHE A 43 -9.27 -8.57 17.50
CA PHE A 43 -9.15 -8.57 18.96
C PHE A 43 -7.89 -7.80 19.39
N GLU A 44 -8.02 -6.97 20.42
CA GLU A 44 -6.92 -6.18 20.99
C GLU A 44 -5.71 -7.06 21.32
N GLU A 45 -5.93 -8.21 21.95
CA GLU A 45 -4.87 -9.15 22.32
C GLU A 45 -4.08 -9.67 21.11
N TYR A 46 -4.75 -9.92 19.98
CA TYR A 46 -4.09 -10.39 18.77
C TYR A 46 -3.14 -9.34 18.19
N THR A 47 -3.47 -8.04 18.33
CA THR A 47 -2.63 -6.96 17.83
C THR A 47 -1.26 -6.85 18.52
N HIS A 48 -1.12 -7.48 19.70
CA HIS A 48 0.15 -7.53 20.41
C HIS A 48 1.06 -8.68 19.98
N THR A 49 0.54 -9.62 19.18
CA THR A 49 1.30 -10.79 18.72
C THR A 49 2.33 -10.41 17.65
N GLU A 50 3.41 -11.18 17.56
CA GLU A 50 4.42 -11.00 16.51
C GLU A 50 3.85 -11.30 15.11
N GLU A 51 2.91 -12.22 15.01
CA GLU A 51 2.22 -12.52 13.75
C GLU A 51 1.48 -11.29 13.22
N TYR A 52 0.71 -10.60 14.07
CA TYR A 52 0.00 -9.39 13.67
C TYR A 52 0.98 -8.29 13.23
N LYS A 53 2.04 -8.05 14.02
CA LYS A 53 3.05 -7.03 13.70
C LYS A 53 3.74 -7.30 12.36
N GLN A 54 4.04 -8.56 12.05
CA GLN A 54 4.61 -8.93 10.74
C GLN A 54 3.64 -8.67 9.59
N LYS A 55 2.35 -9.01 9.77
CA LYS A 55 1.32 -8.72 8.75
C LYS A 55 1.13 -7.21 8.56
N GLU A 56 1.15 -6.44 9.64
CA GLU A 56 1.08 -4.97 9.61
C GLU A 56 2.26 -4.37 8.85
N GLU A 57 3.49 -4.78 9.19
CA GLU A 57 4.71 -4.33 8.50
C GLU A 57 4.67 -4.66 7.00
N GLN A 58 4.30 -5.90 6.65
CA GLN A 58 4.15 -6.31 5.25
C GLN A 58 3.08 -5.49 4.52
N TRP A 59 1.95 -5.22 5.18
CA TRP A 59 0.90 -4.41 4.59
C TRP A 59 1.37 -2.97 4.33
N LEU A 60 2.02 -2.35 5.32
CA LEU A 60 2.58 -0.99 5.20
C LEU A 60 3.59 -0.91 4.06
N HIS A 61 4.54 -1.86 4.00
CA HIS A 61 5.50 -1.94 2.91
C HIS A 61 4.81 -2.09 1.54
N ASN A 62 3.78 -2.93 1.45
CA ASN A 62 3.02 -3.08 0.21
C ASN A 62 2.25 -1.81 -0.19
N GLN A 63 1.79 -0.99 0.77
CA GLN A 63 1.19 0.31 0.47
C GLN A 63 2.24 1.29 -0.05
N GLU A 64 3.41 1.37 0.58
CA GLU A 64 4.52 2.20 0.10
C GLU A 64 4.89 1.86 -1.35
N LEU A 65 5.04 0.57 -1.66
CA LEU A 65 5.30 0.12 -3.03
C LEU A 65 4.18 0.48 -4.01
N LYS A 66 2.91 0.42 -3.59
CA LYS A 66 1.77 0.85 -4.42
C LYS A 66 1.81 2.35 -4.70
N ASP A 67 2.10 3.14 -3.68
CA ASP A 67 2.20 4.60 -3.82
C ASP A 67 3.35 4.99 -4.74
N LEU A 68 4.51 4.33 -4.64
CA LEU A 68 5.64 4.55 -5.55
C LEU A 68 5.28 4.18 -7.00
N ARG A 69 4.56 3.07 -7.22
CA ARG A 69 4.07 2.68 -8.56
C ARG A 69 3.10 3.72 -9.11
N ARG A 70 2.17 4.21 -8.29
CA ARG A 70 1.24 5.28 -8.67
C ARG A 70 1.98 6.56 -9.03
N GLN A 71 2.96 6.96 -8.23
CA GLN A 71 3.77 8.15 -8.52
C GLN A 71 4.55 7.99 -9.83
N ARG A 72 5.11 6.80 -10.10
CA ARG A 72 5.77 6.51 -11.38
C ARG A 72 4.82 6.67 -12.56
N GLU A 73 3.59 6.19 -12.45
CA GLU A 73 2.59 6.35 -13.50
C GLU A 73 2.26 7.83 -13.76
N ILE A 74 2.06 8.60 -12.69
CA ILE A 74 1.68 10.01 -12.78
C ILE A 74 2.85 10.89 -13.25
N GLU A 75 4.03 10.74 -12.65
CA GLU A 75 5.18 11.61 -12.92
C GLU A 75 5.99 11.15 -14.13
N CYS A 76 6.32 9.86 -14.20
CA CYS A 76 7.25 9.35 -15.21
C CYS A 76 6.52 9.05 -16.51
N PHE A 77 5.48 8.22 -16.47
CA PHE A 77 4.84 7.74 -17.70
C PHE A 77 4.06 8.84 -18.43
N SER A 78 3.59 9.87 -17.73
CA SER A 78 3.02 11.07 -18.37
C SER A 78 4.03 11.86 -19.22
N VAL A 79 5.33 11.74 -18.91
CA VAL A 79 6.43 12.34 -19.67
C VAL A 79 6.97 11.38 -20.72
N ILE A 80 7.23 10.13 -20.34
CA ILE A 80 7.86 9.14 -21.23
C ILE A 80 6.93 8.70 -22.37
N ASN A 81 5.62 8.70 -22.16
CA ASN A 81 4.66 8.34 -23.21
C ASN A 81 4.28 9.52 -24.12
N ARG A 82 5.07 10.61 -24.14
CA ARG A 82 4.89 11.72 -25.08
C ARG A 82 5.25 11.29 -26.51
N GLY A 83 4.64 11.92 -27.51
CA GLY A 83 4.87 11.57 -28.91
C GLY A 83 6.27 11.94 -29.41
N TYR A 84 6.68 11.33 -30.53
CA TYR A 84 8.00 11.55 -31.17
C TYR A 84 8.38 13.02 -31.38
N LEU A 85 7.41 13.87 -31.74
CA LEU A 85 7.66 15.31 -31.96
C LEU A 85 8.19 16.03 -30.73
N TRP A 86 7.79 15.61 -29.52
CA TRP A 86 8.29 16.18 -28.28
C TRP A 86 9.75 15.78 -28.04
N TYR A 87 10.07 14.51 -28.28
CA TYR A 87 11.45 14.01 -28.19
C TYR A 87 12.40 14.66 -29.18
N TYR A 88 11.93 14.96 -30.39
CA TYR A 88 12.74 15.61 -31.43
C TYR A 88 13.20 17.03 -31.04
N GLN A 89 12.53 17.67 -30.08
CA GLN A 89 12.89 19.00 -29.58
C GLN A 89 13.98 18.97 -28.50
N LEU A 90 14.35 17.79 -28.01
CA LEU A 90 15.33 17.65 -26.92
C LEU A 90 16.75 17.60 -27.45
N SER A 91 17.69 18.21 -26.72
CA SER A 91 19.12 18.01 -26.96
C SER A 91 19.56 16.60 -26.56
N GLU A 92 20.71 16.16 -27.06
CA GLU A 92 21.32 14.88 -26.64
C GLU A 92 21.54 14.81 -25.12
N SER A 93 21.95 15.92 -24.49
CA SER A 93 22.10 15.98 -23.03
C SER A 93 20.77 15.79 -22.30
N GLN A 94 19.68 16.40 -22.78
CA GLN A 94 18.35 16.23 -22.22
C GLN A 94 17.84 14.80 -22.40
N LEU A 95 18.08 14.18 -23.56
CA LEU A 95 17.71 12.78 -23.79
C LEU A 95 18.47 11.84 -22.84
N SER A 96 19.75 12.08 -22.61
CA SER A 96 20.56 11.29 -21.67
C SER A 96 20.05 11.44 -20.23
N GLU A 97 19.80 12.66 -19.78
CA GLU A 97 19.20 12.93 -18.46
C GLU A 97 17.82 12.27 -18.31
N LEU A 98 16.98 12.34 -19.35
CA LEU A 98 15.66 11.75 -19.36
C LEU A 98 15.72 10.21 -19.28
N SER A 99 16.67 9.59 -19.99
CA SER A 99 16.89 8.15 -19.94
C SER A 99 17.36 7.70 -18.55
N ALA A 100 18.29 8.41 -17.93
CA ALA A 100 18.74 8.14 -16.57
C ALA A 100 17.60 8.28 -15.55
N TRP A 101 16.80 9.35 -15.67
CA TRP A 101 15.63 9.59 -14.83
C TRP A 101 14.56 8.50 -14.99
N TYR A 102 14.30 8.05 -16.22
CA TYR A 102 13.39 6.95 -16.50
C TYR A 102 13.85 5.64 -15.85
N ASN A 103 15.12 5.28 -16.03
CA ASN A 103 15.67 4.06 -15.43
C ASN A 103 15.62 4.10 -13.89
N ALA A 104 15.87 5.26 -13.29
CA ALA A 104 15.73 5.42 -11.85
C ALA A 104 14.28 5.23 -11.38
N TRP A 105 13.30 5.71 -12.15
CA TRP A 105 11.87 5.43 -11.90
C TRP A 105 11.52 3.95 -12.04
N LEU A 106 12.11 3.23 -12.99
CA LEU A 106 11.87 1.78 -13.12
C LEU A 106 12.30 1.02 -11.86
N ASN A 107 13.39 1.46 -11.22
CA ASN A 107 13.97 0.83 -10.03
C ASN A 107 13.39 1.37 -8.70
N VAL A 108 12.45 2.31 -8.72
CA VAL A 108 11.94 3.00 -7.51
C VAL A 108 11.39 2.05 -6.45
N THR A 109 10.82 0.90 -6.85
CA THR A 109 10.27 -0.09 -5.91
C THR A 109 11.34 -0.99 -5.29
N GLU A 110 12.55 -0.97 -5.81
CA GLU A 110 13.70 -1.69 -5.25
C GLU A 110 14.54 -0.75 -4.36
N THR A 111 14.72 0.49 -4.81
CA THR A 111 15.50 1.50 -4.06
C THR A 111 14.69 2.21 -3.00
N LEU A 112 13.36 2.27 -3.15
CA LEU A 112 12.45 3.12 -2.36
C LEU A 112 12.81 4.62 -2.45
N GLU A 113 13.56 5.02 -3.46
CA GLU A 113 14.04 6.38 -3.65
C GLU A 113 13.41 7.03 -4.89
N ILE A 114 12.63 8.09 -4.67
CA ILE A 114 12.01 8.85 -5.76
C ILE A 114 13.09 9.66 -6.49
N PRO A 115 13.28 9.47 -7.81
CA PRO A 115 14.33 10.17 -8.54
C PRO A 115 14.02 11.66 -8.72
N LYS A 116 15.06 12.49 -8.60
CA LYS A 116 14.94 13.93 -8.80
C LYS A 116 14.55 14.25 -10.24
N LYS A 117 13.44 14.98 -10.42
CA LYS A 117 12.97 15.43 -11.73
C LYS A 117 13.98 16.36 -12.41
N PRO A 118 14.37 16.11 -13.67
CA PRO A 118 15.17 17.04 -14.47
C PRO A 118 14.58 18.45 -14.48
N SER A 119 15.41 19.47 -14.26
CA SER A 119 14.95 20.86 -14.06
C SER A 119 14.27 21.48 -15.28
N TRP A 120 14.59 20.99 -16.48
CA TRP A 120 14.01 21.45 -17.74
C TRP A 120 12.65 20.78 -18.06
N LEU A 121 12.28 19.69 -17.36
CA LEU A 121 10.98 19.05 -17.50
C LEU A 121 9.90 19.87 -16.79
N LYS A 122 9.20 20.68 -17.56
CA LYS A 122 7.98 21.36 -17.10
C LYS A 122 6.86 20.33 -16.89
N SER A 123 6.13 20.49 -15.78
CA SER A 123 4.91 19.76 -15.44
C SER A 123 3.85 19.91 -16.53
#